data_AF-A0A3M5MVJ4-F1
#
_entry.id   AF-A0A3M5MVJ4-F1
#
_cell.length_a   1.000
_cell.length_b   1.000
_cell.length_c   1.000
_cell.angle_alpha   90.00
_cell.angle_beta   90.00
_cell.angle_gamma   90.00
#
_symmetry.space_group_name_H-M   'P 1'
#
loop_
_entity.id
_entity.type
_entity.pdbx_description
1 polymer ?
#
loop_
_entity_poly.entity_id
_entity_poly.type
_entity_poly.pdbx_seq_one_letter_code
_entity_poly.pdbx_strand_id
1 'polypeptide(L)'
;MNTAAKCLTMFVVVGLLATAVMNDKKHKSVLLEIAEPGSAMAAKDLAPKYLMKLFTVVEDPVIEGDTATVNVSILNQKCVLTMHRAKNADDTNLSGWLVSHQSCVPTT
;
A
#
# COMPACT_ATOMS: atom_id res chain seq x y z
N MET A 1 40.63 22.06 38.52
CA MET A 1 39.79 20.95 39.01
C MET A 1 38.73 21.53 39.92
N ASN A 2 37.45 21.46 39.53
CA ASN A 2 36.21 21.71 40.30
C ASN A 2 35.05 21.24 39.37
N THR A 3 34.51 20.03 39.50
CA THR A 3 33.32 19.62 40.29
C THR A 3 31.98 19.73 39.54
N ALA A 4 31.38 18.55 39.31
CA ALA A 4 29.94 18.20 39.30
C ALA A 4 28.97 18.73 38.21
N ALA A 5 28.56 17.76 37.37
CA ALA A 5 27.19 17.38 37.02
C ALA A 5 26.05 18.41 37.17
N LYS A 6 25.39 18.74 36.05
CA LYS A 6 23.96 19.11 36.01
C LYS A 6 23.32 18.57 34.72
N CYS A 7 22.67 17.39 34.84
CA CYS A 7 21.46 17.12 34.07
C CYS A 7 20.40 18.11 34.54
N LEU A 8 19.78 18.88 33.64
CA LEU A 8 18.47 19.46 33.92
C LEU A 8 17.68 19.66 32.62
N THR A 9 16.77 18.71 32.41
CA THR A 9 15.46 18.86 31.76
C THR A 9 15.00 20.29 31.48
N MET A 10 14.69 20.59 30.22
CA MET A 10 13.67 21.58 29.87
C MET A 10 12.52 20.87 29.16
N PHE A 11 11.60 20.35 29.97
CA PHE A 11 10.21 20.20 29.58
C PHE A 11 9.59 21.60 29.53
N VAL A 12 9.28 22.10 28.34
CA VAL A 12 8.34 23.22 28.21
C VAL A 12 6.96 22.62 27.93
N VAL A 13 6.22 22.50 29.02
CA VAL A 13 4.79 22.19 29.08
C VAL A 13 4.04 23.47 28.73
N VAL A 14 3.30 23.52 27.61
CA VAL A 14 1.98 24.17 27.49
C VAL A 14 1.27 23.62 26.26
N GLY A 15 0.13 22.95 26.42
CA GLY A 15 -0.80 22.74 25.31
C GLY A 15 -1.77 21.57 25.41
N LEU A 16 -2.91 21.81 26.06
CA LEU A 16 -4.18 21.06 26.05
C LEU A 16 -4.26 19.70 26.77
N LEU A 17 -5.02 19.73 27.88
CA LEU A 17 -5.84 18.62 28.32
C LEU A 17 -6.84 18.24 27.21
N ALA A 18 -6.76 16.99 26.75
CA ALA A 18 -7.89 16.30 26.15
C ALA A 18 -8.05 14.96 26.87
N THR A 19 -8.97 14.91 27.84
CA THR A 19 -9.50 13.66 28.38
C THR A 19 -10.35 13.00 27.30
N ALA A 20 -9.75 12.11 26.50
CA ALA A 20 -10.48 11.24 25.61
C ALA A 20 -10.70 9.90 26.30
N VAL A 21 -11.97 9.64 26.61
CA VAL A 21 -12.52 8.34 27.04
C VAL A 21 -12.01 7.25 26.09
N MET A 22 -11.24 6.29 26.61
CA MET A 22 -10.85 5.10 25.85
C MET A 22 -12.09 4.23 25.65
N ASN A 23 -12.73 4.39 24.49
CA ASN A 23 -13.75 3.49 24.01
C ASN A 23 -13.06 2.36 23.24
N ASP A 24 -13.15 1.14 23.76
CA ASP A 24 -12.62 -0.09 23.20
C ASP A 24 -13.35 -0.41 21.88
N LYS A 25 -12.86 0.16 20.78
CA LYS A 25 -13.27 -0.22 19.43
C LYS A 25 -12.04 -0.39 18.58
N LYS A 26 -11.40 -1.56 18.73
CA LYS A 26 -10.65 -2.31 17.70
C LYS A 26 -10.21 -1.47 16.50
N HIS A 27 -9.35 -0.48 16.74
CA HIS A 27 -8.69 0.26 15.67
C HIS A 27 -7.67 -0.71 15.09
N LYS A 28 -8.05 -1.38 13.98
CA LYS A 28 -7.10 -2.05 13.11
C LYS A 28 -6.15 -0.93 12.67
N SER A 29 -4.97 -0.90 13.27
CA SER A 29 -3.91 0.01 12.86
C SER A 29 -3.77 -0.16 11.35
N VAL A 30 -4.19 0.85 10.58
CA VAL A 30 -3.78 0.95 9.19
C VAL A 30 -2.32 1.35 9.27
N LEU A 31 -1.47 0.37 9.58
CA LEU A 31 -0.08 0.44 9.18
C LEU A 31 -0.19 0.64 7.68
N LEU A 32 0.14 1.84 7.19
CA LEU A 32 0.43 2.07 5.79
C LEU A 32 1.68 1.23 5.52
N GLU A 33 1.46 -0.06 5.32
CA GLU A 33 2.47 -1.01 4.93
C GLU A 33 2.81 -0.58 3.51
N ILE A 34 3.90 0.19 3.39
CA ILE A 34 4.41 0.63 2.11
C ILE A 34 4.71 -0.66 1.36
N ALA A 35 3.87 -0.99 0.38
CA ALA A 35 4.01 -2.21 -0.38
C ALA A 35 5.39 -2.21 -1.03
N GLU A 36 6.18 -3.23 -0.73
CA GLU A 36 7.53 -3.35 -1.28
C GLU A 36 7.44 -3.39 -2.82
N PRO A 37 8.23 -2.58 -3.55
CA PRO A 37 8.22 -2.60 -5.01
C PRO A 37 8.47 -4.01 -5.55
N GLY A 38 7.65 -4.45 -6.52
CA GLY A 38 7.73 -5.79 -7.07
C GLY A 38 7.11 -6.89 -6.18
N SER A 39 6.46 -6.53 -5.08
CA SER A 39 5.70 -7.49 -4.25
C SER A 39 4.30 -7.76 -4.81
N ALA A 40 3.65 -8.81 -4.29
CA ALA A 40 2.25 -9.10 -4.62
C ALA A 40 1.32 -7.97 -4.15
N MET A 41 1.61 -7.37 -2.99
CA MET A 41 0.83 -6.24 -2.49
C MET A 41 0.96 -5.01 -3.40
N ALA A 42 2.16 -4.74 -3.93
CA ALA A 42 2.37 -3.64 -4.86
C ALA A 42 1.65 -3.87 -6.20
N ALA A 43 1.61 -5.10 -6.71
CA ALA A 43 0.83 -5.46 -7.90
C ALA A 43 -0.68 -5.27 -7.66
N LYS A 44 -1.15 -5.70 -6.48
CA LYS A 44 -2.56 -5.58 -6.06
C LYS A 44 -2.99 -4.11 -5.97
N ASP A 45 -2.13 -3.26 -5.42
CA ASP A 45 -2.37 -1.82 -5.29
C ASP A 45 -2.25 -1.07 -6.63
N LEU A 46 -1.44 -1.57 -7.56
CA LEU A 46 -1.30 -0.99 -8.90
C LEU A 46 -2.55 -1.24 -9.76
N ALA A 47 -3.12 -2.44 -9.69
CA ALA A 47 -4.24 -2.86 -10.53
C ALA A 47 -5.43 -1.86 -10.59
N PRO A 48 -6.02 -1.40 -9.46
CA PRO A 48 -7.13 -0.45 -9.50
C PRO A 48 -6.71 0.93 -10.01
N LYS A 49 -5.46 1.34 -9.73
CA LYS A 49 -4.90 2.63 -10.19
C LYS A 49 -4.74 2.62 -11.71
N TYR A 50 -4.20 1.55 -12.28
CA TYR A 50 -4.04 1.37 -13.71
C TYR A 50 -5.39 1.35 -14.44
N LEU A 51 -6.37 0.65 -13.89
CA LEU A 51 -7.71 0.56 -14.47
C LEU A 51 -8.54 1.85 -14.30
N MET A 52 -8.08 2.79 -13.46
CA MET A 52 -8.80 4.02 -13.09
C MET A 52 -10.21 3.73 -12.55
N LYS A 53 -10.38 2.65 -11.78
CA LYS A 53 -11.68 2.22 -11.24
C LYS A 53 -11.64 2.15 -9.71
N LEU A 54 -12.63 2.78 -9.07
CA LEU A 54 -12.77 2.86 -7.62
C LEU A 54 -13.54 1.68 -7.01
N PHE A 55 -14.38 1.00 -7.79
CA PHE A 55 -15.17 -0.16 -7.35
C PHE A 55 -14.65 -1.42 -8.00
N THR A 56 -13.51 -1.89 -7.52
CA THR A 56 -12.90 -3.13 -7.99
C THR A 56 -12.63 -4.06 -6.83
N VAL A 57 -12.82 -5.36 -7.07
CA VAL A 57 -12.36 -6.41 -6.18
C VAL A 57 -11.12 -7.00 -6.81
N VAL A 58 -9.99 -6.89 -6.14
CA VAL A 58 -8.71 -7.41 -6.61
C VAL A 58 -8.40 -8.68 -5.82
N GLU A 59 -8.29 -9.80 -6.53
CA GLU A 59 -7.84 -11.07 -5.94
C GLU A 59 -6.34 -10.97 -5.57
N ASP A 60 -5.84 -11.92 -4.79
CA ASP A 60 -4.41 -11.96 -4.49
C ASP A 60 -3.60 -12.28 -5.76
N PRO A 61 -2.59 -11.46 -6.11
CA PRO A 61 -1.79 -11.71 -7.30
C PRO A 61 -1.00 -13.01 -7.24
N VAL A 62 -0.94 -13.71 -8.36
CA VAL A 62 -0.04 -14.85 -8.55
C VAL A 62 1.27 -14.34 -9.13
N ILE A 63 2.38 -14.56 -8.42
CA ILE A 63 3.73 -14.18 -8.88
C ILE A 63 4.49 -15.42 -9.33
N GLU A 64 4.97 -15.37 -10.57
CA GLU A 64 5.82 -16.39 -11.19
C GLU A 64 7.09 -15.71 -11.70
N GLY A 65 8.13 -15.70 -10.87
CA GLY A 65 9.39 -15.02 -11.16
C GLY A 65 9.21 -13.51 -11.35
N ASP A 66 9.47 -13.04 -12.56
CA ASP A 66 9.34 -11.62 -12.95
C ASP A 66 7.96 -11.27 -13.51
N THR A 67 6.99 -12.18 -13.44
CA THR A 67 5.63 -11.94 -13.93
C THR A 67 4.62 -12.00 -12.79
N ALA A 68 3.73 -11.02 -12.72
CA ALA A 68 2.58 -11.04 -11.82
C ALA A 68 1.28 -11.08 -12.64
N THR A 69 0.38 -11.96 -12.25
CA THR A 69 -0.98 -12.02 -12.78
C THR A 69 -1.97 -11.56 -11.71
N VAL A 70 -2.77 -10.55 -12.03
CA VAL A 70 -3.75 -9.96 -11.12
C VAL A 70 -5.15 -10.10 -11.72
N ASN A 71 -6.00 -10.84 -11.03
CA ASN A 71 -7.42 -10.91 -11.38
C ASN A 71 -8.18 -9.78 -10.69
N VAL A 72 -8.96 -9.04 -11.48
CA VAL A 72 -9.74 -7.89 -11.02
C VAL A 72 -11.19 -8.08 -11.46
N SER A 73 -12.12 -7.99 -10.52
CA SER A 73 -13.56 -7.95 -10.83
C SER A 73 -14.07 -6.52 -10.72
N ILE A 74 -14.72 -6.03 -11.78
CA ILE A 74 -15.26 -4.67 -11.89
C ILE A 74 -16.72 -4.79 -12.34
N LEU A 75 -17.67 -4.57 -11.44
CA LEU A 75 -19.10 -4.71 -11.74
C LEU A 75 -19.42 -6.07 -12.40
N ASN A 76 -19.84 -6.06 -13.67
CA ASN A 76 -20.16 -7.22 -14.49
C ASN A 76 -19.02 -7.60 -15.47
N GLN A 77 -17.79 -7.28 -15.13
CA GLN A 77 -16.61 -7.60 -15.93
C GLN A 77 -15.54 -8.24 -15.05
N LYS A 78 -14.86 -9.25 -15.60
CA LYS A 78 -13.64 -9.81 -15.03
C LYS A 78 -12.47 -9.41 -15.92
N CYS A 79 -11.50 -8.74 -15.33
CA CYS A 79 -10.24 -8.37 -15.95
C CYS A 79 -9.09 -9.21 -15.41
N VAL A 80 -8.14 -9.51 -16.27
CA VAL A 80 -6.85 -10.12 -15.93
C VAL A 80 -5.77 -9.17 -16.41
N LEU A 81 -4.93 -8.73 -15.47
CA LEU A 81 -3.74 -7.93 -15.75
C LEU A 81 -2.52 -8.83 -15.65
N THR A 82 -1.69 -8.81 -16.68
CA THR A 82 -0.34 -9.38 -16.63
C THR A 82 0.64 -8.24 -16.50
N MET A 83 1.55 -8.37 -15.55
CA MET A 83 2.56 -7.37 -15.22
C MET A 83 3.95 -8.01 -15.24
N HIS A 84 4.96 -7.25 -15.63
CA HIS A 84 6.36 -7.66 -15.49
C HIS A 84 7.09 -6.79 -14.49
N ARG A 85 8.04 -7.38 -13.77
CA ARG A 85 8.87 -6.69 -12.79
C ARG A 85 9.68 -5.62 -13.52
N ALA A 86 9.64 -4.40 -13.01
CA ALA A 86 10.43 -3.31 -13.54
C ALA A 86 11.92 -3.57 -13.28
N LYS A 87 12.77 -3.38 -14.30
CA LYS A 87 14.22 -3.54 -14.13
C LYS A 87 14.81 -2.49 -13.19
N ASN A 88 14.23 -1.29 -13.19
CA ASN A 88 14.59 -0.19 -12.31
C ASN A 88 13.31 0.38 -11.70
N ALA A 89 13.31 0.61 -10.39
CA ALA A 89 12.30 1.46 -9.75
C ALA A 89 12.74 2.92 -9.95
N ASP A 90 11.92 3.69 -10.63
CA ASP A 90 12.08 5.14 -10.79
C ASP A 90 10.85 5.87 -10.24
N ASP A 91 10.88 7.20 -10.27
CA ASP A 91 9.77 8.04 -9.78
C ASP A 91 8.44 7.76 -10.50
N THR A 92 8.50 7.13 -11.69
CA THR A 92 7.31 6.76 -12.47
C THR A 92 6.83 5.34 -12.19
N ASN A 93 7.68 4.47 -11.63
CA ASN A 93 7.37 3.08 -11.30
C ASN A 93 7.71 2.71 -9.85
N LEU A 94 7.05 3.40 -8.94
CA LEU A 94 7.13 3.13 -7.50
C LEU A 94 6.60 1.73 -7.12
N SER A 95 5.73 1.14 -7.95
CA SER A 95 5.17 -0.19 -7.70
C SER A 95 6.16 -1.33 -8.00
N GLY A 96 7.21 -1.07 -8.77
CA GLY A 96 8.11 -2.10 -9.29
C GLY A 96 7.47 -3.04 -10.31
N TRP A 97 6.30 -2.70 -10.85
CA TRP A 97 5.55 -3.49 -11.82
C TRP A 97 5.19 -2.65 -13.06
N LEU A 98 5.25 -3.26 -14.24
CA LEU A 98 4.81 -2.68 -15.50
C LEU A 98 3.70 -3.55 -16.06
N VAL A 99 2.52 -2.98 -16.28
CA VAL A 99 1.43 -3.72 -16.94
C VAL A 99 1.82 -3.96 -18.39
N SER A 100 1.89 -5.23 -18.79
CA SER A 100 2.25 -5.64 -20.16
C SER A 100 1.04 -6.06 -20.97
N HIS A 101 0.01 -6.59 -20.31
CA HIS A 101 -1.21 -7.04 -20.96
C HIS A 101 -2.43 -6.87 -20.05
N GLN A 102 -3.56 -6.55 -20.67
CA GLN A 102 -4.87 -6.47 -20.03
C GLN A 102 -5.89 -7.19 -20.90
N SER A 103 -6.69 -8.06 -20.29
CA SER A 103 -7.88 -8.64 -20.92
C SER A 103 -9.07 -8.48 -20.00
N CYS A 104 -10.22 -8.03 -20.51
CA CYS A 104 -11.45 -7.89 -19.75
C CYS A 104 -12.60 -8.55 -20.50
N VAL A 105 -13.35 -9.41 -19.81
CA VAL A 105 -14.50 -10.13 -20.36
C VAL A 105 -15.75 -9.85 -19.52
N PRO A 106 -16.93 -9.69 -20.14
CA PRO A 106 -18.18 -9.63 -19.40
C PRO A 106 -18.43 -10.92 -18.63
N THR A 107 -18.89 -10.81 -17.39
CA THR A 107 -19.42 -11.92 -16.60
C THR A 107 -20.93 -11.94 -16.78
N THR A 108 -21.40 -12.75 -17.73
CA THR A 108 -22.83 -13.01 -18.00
C THR A 108 -23.45 -13.90 -16.93
#